data_AF-A0A821BK03-F1
#
_entry.id   AF-A0A821BK03-F1
#
_cell.length_a   1.000
_cell.length_b   1.000
_cell.length_c   1.000
_cell.angle_alpha   90.00
_cell.angle_beta   90.00
_cell.angle_gamma   90.00
#
_symmetry.space_group_name_H-M   'P 1'
#
loop_
_entity.id
_entity.type
_entity.pdbx_description
1 polymer ?
#
loop_
_entity_poly.entity_id
_entity_poly.type
_entity_poly.pdbx_seq_one_letter_code
_entity_poly.pdbx_strand_id
1 'polypeptide(L)'
;IEWSVVGDDLLGKRREFRQAIDLYKTYDNHHLISKLLAEVIHYYLNEYLVNQINDNGNPEDHITRQQIETIEAYFKEAIEKQDYLTYFIKAYTLTNFFYKVLNKHLALYILQYFDETKYFSSNYRLVNCLVHIVTLLIYHPNLPQYQYQGLCYRGMRITQNDLDQYLSNQHILNRSFLSTSIDREVAEMFAGEGQQSKMRHTPKDHCALQYSCLCQYLIKQNSTAINIQSLSTRPDEKEILILPFAVFKVIAIKRNHLDNPTASISIEIELEECEDPYDNKNESENGETSRTSSLSSTSDDIKDVEEYQKFKQRKFRLYGIIGALVFAILLALTFIFIFIFVIQKDSTKKTTNMATSTDMTTPVIEDDGDDISPLPLDCPKILKRSSWNARPYIDRTNLTTLPVTEIVAHQLTGFYSIMNHEDCINKIKGVQDYQMDTQNWDDIGYNFILCDDTGDQQQIYTGRGWKFTGAHCISFNKRSLGDCLWCNNQDLI
;
A
#
# COMPACT_ATOMS: atom_id res chain seq x y z
N ILE A 1 14.60 2.06 2.93
CA ILE A 1 15.60 1.29 2.15
C ILE A 1 14.90 0.55 1.00
N GLU A 2 15.29 0.83 -0.25
CA GLU A 2 14.69 0.27 -1.49
C GLU A 2 15.15 -1.16 -1.81
N TRP A 3 16.14 -1.67 -1.08
CA TRP A 3 16.68 -3.02 -1.21
C TRP A 3 16.45 -3.81 0.09
N SER A 4 16.71 -5.12 0.03
CA SER A 4 16.65 -6.00 1.19
C SER A 4 17.76 -7.04 1.15
N VAL A 5 18.19 -7.49 2.32
CA VAL A 5 19.06 -8.67 2.50
C VAL A 5 18.15 -9.88 2.47
N VAL A 6 18.14 -10.66 1.39
CA VAL A 6 17.18 -11.78 1.27
C VAL A 6 17.90 -13.12 1.20
N GLY A 7 18.31 -13.65 2.36
CA GLY A 7 18.85 -15.01 2.48
C GLY A 7 20.09 -15.30 1.63
N ASP A 8 20.50 -16.57 1.60
CA ASP A 8 21.78 -16.97 0.99
C ASP A 8 21.73 -17.13 -0.54
N ASP A 9 20.54 -17.27 -1.16
CA ASP A 9 20.40 -17.50 -2.62
C ASP A 9 19.62 -16.39 -3.35
N LEU A 10 20.17 -15.17 -3.32
CA LEU A 10 19.61 -14.01 -4.01
C LEU A 10 19.54 -14.15 -5.53
N LEU A 11 20.54 -14.81 -6.13
CA LEU A 11 20.56 -15.08 -7.57
C LEU A 11 19.50 -16.12 -7.95
N GLY A 12 19.30 -17.15 -7.12
CA GLY A 12 18.16 -18.07 -7.25
C GLY A 12 16.83 -17.34 -7.24
N LYS A 13 16.60 -16.44 -6.29
CA LYS A 13 15.37 -15.62 -6.25
C LYS A 13 15.18 -14.71 -7.46
N ARG A 14 16.26 -14.13 -7.99
CA ARG A 14 16.23 -13.37 -9.26
C ARG A 14 15.80 -14.29 -10.41
N ARG A 15 16.29 -15.54 -10.48
CA ARG A 15 15.86 -16.52 -11.49
C ARG A 15 14.41 -16.93 -11.32
N GLU A 16 13.99 -17.24 -10.10
CA GLU A 16 12.59 -17.54 -9.77
C GLU A 16 11.67 -16.40 -10.20
N PHE A 17 12.07 -15.15 -9.99
CA PHE A 17 11.34 -13.99 -10.50
C PHE A 17 11.21 -13.98 -12.02
N ARG A 18 12.33 -14.08 -12.73
CA ARG A 18 12.32 -14.10 -14.19
C ARG A 18 11.48 -15.27 -14.72
N GLN A 19 11.59 -16.45 -14.12
CA GLN A 19 10.80 -17.62 -14.51
C GLN A 19 9.31 -17.52 -14.14
N ALA A 20 8.96 -16.95 -12.98
CA ALA A 20 7.57 -16.75 -12.59
C ALA A 20 6.88 -15.70 -13.45
N ILE A 21 7.63 -14.69 -13.89
CA ILE A 21 7.16 -13.69 -14.84
C ILE A 21 7.14 -14.21 -16.27
N ASP A 22 7.93 -15.23 -16.62
CA ASP A 22 7.92 -15.82 -17.96
C ASP A 22 6.52 -16.28 -18.43
N LEU A 23 5.56 -16.48 -17.53
CA LEU A 23 4.14 -16.68 -17.89
C LEU A 23 3.54 -15.54 -18.75
N TYR A 24 4.18 -14.37 -18.74
CA TYR A 24 3.81 -13.17 -19.50
C TYR A 24 4.67 -12.93 -20.75
N LYS A 25 5.44 -13.93 -21.23
CA LYS A 25 6.26 -13.90 -22.47
C LYS A 25 5.49 -13.65 -23.79
N THR A 26 4.25 -13.17 -23.74
CA THR A 26 3.44 -12.86 -24.93
C THR A 26 3.25 -11.35 -25.08
N TYR A 27 4.37 -10.62 -25.21
CA TYR A 27 4.32 -9.20 -25.57
C TYR A 27 3.66 -8.99 -26.96
N ASP A 28 3.65 -10.03 -27.80
CA ASP A 28 2.93 -10.08 -29.08
C ASP A 28 1.40 -9.96 -28.95
N ASN A 29 0.86 -10.05 -27.73
CA ASN A 29 -0.55 -9.88 -27.46
C ASN A 29 -0.87 -8.45 -27.00
N HIS A 30 -0.94 -7.52 -27.97
CA HIS A 30 -1.35 -6.13 -27.75
C HIS A 30 -2.65 -5.99 -26.93
N HIS A 31 -3.58 -6.94 -27.09
CA HIS A 31 -4.81 -6.99 -26.31
C HIS A 31 -4.56 -7.29 -24.83
N LEU A 32 -3.66 -8.23 -24.51
CA LEU A 32 -3.25 -8.53 -23.13
C LEU A 32 -2.59 -7.31 -22.49
N ILE A 33 -1.63 -6.67 -23.16
CA ILE A 33 -0.94 -5.47 -22.64
C ILE A 33 -1.95 -4.37 -22.34
N SER A 34 -2.86 -4.09 -23.28
CA SER A 34 -3.90 -3.07 -23.10
C SER A 34 -4.80 -3.38 -21.90
N LYS A 35 -5.13 -4.66 -21.66
CA LYS A 35 -5.89 -5.10 -20.49
C LYS A 35 -5.12 -4.91 -19.17
N LEU A 36 -3.84 -5.25 -19.13
CA LEU A 36 -2.98 -5.06 -17.95
C LEU A 36 -2.84 -3.57 -17.62
N LEU A 37 -2.63 -2.73 -18.63
CA LEU A 37 -2.57 -1.27 -18.45
C LEU A 37 -3.89 -0.69 -17.98
N ALA A 38 -5.02 -1.18 -18.51
CA ALA A 38 -6.35 -0.78 -18.04
C ALA A 38 -6.55 -1.16 -16.57
N GLU A 39 -6.04 -2.31 -16.12
CA GLU A 39 -6.09 -2.72 -14.71
C GLU A 39 -5.24 -1.80 -13.83
N VAL A 40 -4.02 -1.47 -14.25
CA VAL A 40 -3.15 -0.52 -13.53
C VAL A 40 -3.80 0.86 -13.43
N ILE A 41 -4.37 1.37 -14.52
CA ILE A 41 -5.11 2.65 -14.51
C ILE A 41 -6.31 2.58 -13.55
N HIS A 42 -7.11 1.52 -13.65
CA HIS A 42 -8.36 1.43 -12.90
C HIS A 42 -8.13 1.23 -11.41
N TYR A 43 -7.29 0.25 -11.05
CA TYR A 43 -7.06 -0.10 -9.66
C TYR A 43 -5.95 0.75 -9.05
N TYR A 44 -4.72 0.63 -9.56
CA TYR A 44 -3.58 1.25 -8.89
C TYR A 44 -3.71 2.78 -8.88
N LEU A 45 -3.95 3.41 -10.03
CA LEU A 45 -4.03 4.87 -10.11
C LEU A 45 -5.35 5.41 -9.53
N ASN A 46 -6.50 4.90 -9.97
CA ASN A 46 -7.79 5.53 -9.69
C ASN A 46 -8.51 5.05 -8.42
N GLU A 47 -8.17 3.87 -7.90
CA GLU A 47 -8.75 3.32 -6.68
C GLU A 47 -7.75 3.45 -5.53
N TYR A 48 -6.60 2.78 -5.65
CA TYR A 48 -5.61 2.68 -4.58
C TYR A 48 -4.93 4.03 -4.28
N LEU A 49 -4.29 4.68 -5.26
CA LEU A 49 -3.61 5.95 -5.02
C LEU A 49 -4.57 7.07 -4.63
N VAL A 50 -5.78 7.12 -5.20
CA VAL A 50 -6.81 8.11 -4.82
C VAL A 50 -7.27 7.89 -3.37
N ASN A 51 -7.45 6.65 -2.92
CA ASN A 51 -7.82 6.37 -1.54
C ASN A 51 -6.72 6.82 -0.56
N GLN A 52 -5.44 6.67 -0.94
CA GLN A 52 -4.30 7.15 -0.16
C GLN A 52 -4.23 8.68 -0.04
N ILE A 53 -4.94 9.46 -0.87
CA ILE A 53 -5.04 10.93 -0.72
C ILE A 53 -5.94 11.29 0.46
N ASN A 54 -6.97 10.48 0.70
CA ASN A 54 -7.99 10.75 1.71
C ASN A 54 -7.59 10.24 3.11
N ASP A 55 -6.45 9.55 3.23
CA ASP A 55 -5.86 9.19 4.50
C ASP A 55 -5.15 10.42 5.09
N ASN A 56 -5.44 10.77 6.35
CA ASN A 56 -4.97 11.97 7.07
C ASN A 56 -3.45 11.99 7.39
N GLY A 57 -2.60 11.48 6.49
CA GLY A 57 -1.15 11.47 6.61
C GLY A 57 -0.50 12.83 6.30
N ASN A 58 0.83 12.87 6.39
CA ASN A 58 1.62 14.08 6.16
C ASN A 58 1.50 14.54 4.69
N PRO A 59 0.95 15.74 4.39
CA PRO A 59 0.64 16.17 3.02
C PRO A 59 1.81 16.15 2.02
N GLU A 60 3.05 16.18 2.49
CA GLU A 60 4.25 16.16 1.63
C GLU A 60 4.55 14.80 0.97
N ASP A 61 3.95 13.71 1.46
CA ASP A 61 4.15 12.36 0.92
C ASP A 61 3.02 11.88 -0.01
N HIS A 62 1.97 12.67 -0.18
CA HIS A 62 0.78 12.28 -0.95
C HIS A 62 0.82 12.82 -2.38
N ILE A 63 0.55 11.93 -3.33
CA ILE A 63 0.33 12.31 -4.73
C ILE A 63 -1.01 13.03 -4.86
N THR A 64 -1.08 14.14 -5.60
CA THR A 64 -2.34 14.86 -5.77
C THR A 64 -3.23 14.21 -6.83
N ARG A 65 -4.54 14.48 -6.80
CA ARG A 65 -5.46 13.99 -7.84
C ARG A 65 -5.07 14.45 -9.24
N GLN A 66 -4.62 15.70 -9.38
CA GLN A 66 -4.14 16.24 -10.66
C GLN A 66 -2.89 15.50 -11.16
N GLN A 67 -1.99 15.11 -10.25
CA GLN A 67 -0.83 14.28 -10.62
C GLN A 67 -1.27 12.89 -11.08
N ILE A 68 -2.23 12.25 -10.40
CA ILE A 68 -2.81 10.97 -10.84
C ILE A 68 -3.43 11.09 -12.23
N GLU A 69 -4.23 12.12 -12.50
CA GLU A 69 -4.84 12.35 -13.81
C GLU A 69 -3.79 12.54 -14.91
N THR A 70 -2.67 13.22 -14.60
CA THR A 70 -1.55 13.38 -15.52
C THR A 70 -0.90 12.03 -15.85
N ILE A 71 -0.66 11.20 -14.84
CA ILE A 71 -0.07 9.86 -15.02
C ILE A 71 -1.03 8.95 -15.80
N GLU A 72 -2.32 8.99 -15.48
CA GLU A 72 -3.36 8.26 -16.22
C GLU A 72 -3.34 8.64 -17.71
N ALA A 73 -3.14 9.91 -18.06
CA ALA A 73 -3.04 10.34 -19.46
C ALA A 73 -1.87 9.67 -20.19
N TYR A 74 -0.69 9.55 -19.57
CA TYR A 74 0.44 8.82 -20.16
C TYR A 74 0.12 7.34 -20.38
N PHE A 75 -0.54 6.69 -19.42
CA PHE A 75 -0.90 5.27 -19.56
C PHE A 75 -2.01 5.05 -20.60
N LYS A 76 -2.90 6.02 -20.82
CA LYS A 76 -3.87 5.98 -21.93
C LYS A 76 -3.19 6.13 -23.28
N GLU A 77 -2.30 7.10 -23.42
CA GLU A 77 -1.51 7.28 -24.64
C GLU A 77 -0.64 6.04 -24.93
N ALA A 78 -0.11 5.38 -23.90
CA ALA A 78 0.60 4.11 -24.05
C ALA A 78 -0.27 3.03 -24.73
N ILE A 79 -1.56 2.93 -24.34
CA ILE A 79 -2.53 2.00 -24.96
C ILE A 79 -2.86 2.46 -26.39
N GLU A 80 -3.15 3.74 -26.59
CA GLU A 80 -3.54 4.26 -27.91
C GLU A 80 -2.41 4.15 -28.95
N LYS A 81 -1.17 4.39 -28.55
CA LYS A 81 0.01 4.33 -29.41
C LYS A 81 0.67 2.95 -29.44
N GLN A 82 0.24 2.02 -28.59
CA GLN A 82 0.90 0.73 -28.36
C GLN A 82 2.40 0.89 -28.04
N ASP A 83 2.75 1.94 -27.29
CA ASP A 83 4.11 2.26 -26.88
C ASP A 83 4.17 2.42 -25.36
N TYR A 84 4.25 1.31 -24.65
CA TYR A 84 4.26 1.34 -23.19
C TYR A 84 5.56 1.91 -22.62
N LEU A 85 6.72 1.44 -23.11
CA LEU A 85 8.03 1.81 -22.58
C LEU A 85 8.21 3.33 -22.58
N THR A 86 7.98 4.00 -23.72
CA THR A 86 8.20 5.45 -23.81
C THR A 86 7.31 6.23 -22.85
N TYR A 87 6.01 5.90 -22.80
CA TYR A 87 5.06 6.65 -21.99
C TYR A 87 5.17 6.34 -20.50
N PHE A 88 5.55 5.11 -20.13
CA PHE A 88 5.90 4.77 -18.76
C PHE A 88 7.12 5.56 -18.29
N ILE A 89 8.21 5.57 -19.07
CA ILE A 89 9.42 6.32 -18.71
C ILE A 89 9.14 7.82 -18.62
N LYS A 90 8.32 8.38 -19.53
CA LYS A 90 7.88 9.77 -19.41
C LYS A 90 7.12 9.98 -18.10
N ALA A 91 6.14 9.15 -17.76
CA ALA A 91 5.39 9.26 -16.51
C ALA A 91 6.28 9.12 -15.26
N TYR A 92 7.25 8.21 -15.30
CA TYR A 92 8.20 7.93 -14.22
C TYR A 92 9.18 9.09 -13.99
N THR A 93 9.64 9.76 -15.04
CA THR A 93 10.64 10.84 -14.97
C THR A 93 10.04 12.23 -14.79
N LEU A 94 8.70 12.35 -14.78
CA LEU A 94 8.04 13.61 -14.46
C LEU A 94 8.48 14.10 -13.09
N THR A 95 8.55 15.42 -12.91
CA THR A 95 8.81 16.08 -11.62
C THR A 95 7.69 15.91 -10.58
N ASN A 96 6.79 14.95 -10.79
CA ASN A 96 5.73 14.57 -9.86
C ASN A 96 6.25 13.55 -8.83
N PHE A 97 5.42 13.20 -7.86
CA PHE A 97 5.76 12.22 -6.81
C PHE A 97 5.61 10.75 -7.25
N PHE A 98 5.34 10.47 -8.53
CA PHE A 98 4.99 9.12 -8.98
C PHE A 98 6.11 8.11 -8.77
N TYR A 99 7.35 8.42 -9.18
CA TYR A 99 8.47 7.50 -9.01
C TYR A 99 8.71 7.17 -7.53
N LYS A 100 8.59 8.16 -6.63
CA LYS A 100 8.74 7.96 -5.17
C LYS A 100 7.70 6.99 -4.64
N VAL A 101 6.43 7.22 -5.00
CA VAL A 101 5.30 6.41 -4.55
C VAL A 101 5.37 5.00 -5.12
N LEU A 102 5.63 4.85 -6.42
CA LEU A 102 5.79 3.57 -7.08
C LEU A 102 6.94 2.76 -6.46
N ASN A 103 8.11 3.36 -6.29
CA ASN A 103 9.27 2.67 -5.72
C ASN A 103 9.06 2.30 -4.25
N LYS A 104 8.37 3.14 -3.47
CA LYS A 104 7.94 2.80 -2.11
C LYS A 104 7.06 1.55 -2.10
N HIS A 105 6.03 1.49 -2.94
CA HIS A 105 5.15 0.33 -3.01
C HIS A 105 5.85 -0.93 -3.52
N LEU A 106 6.72 -0.81 -4.53
CA LEU A 106 7.55 -1.92 -5.00
C LEU A 106 8.43 -2.46 -3.87
N ALA A 107 9.15 -1.58 -3.17
CA ALA A 107 10.01 -1.99 -2.06
C ALA A 107 9.21 -2.69 -0.95
N LEU A 108 8.00 -2.24 -0.62
CA LEU A 108 7.18 -2.82 0.44
C LEU A 108 6.55 -4.15 0.05
N TYR A 109 6.08 -4.29 -1.20
CA TYR A 109 5.09 -5.32 -1.54
C TYR A 109 5.53 -6.30 -2.61
N ILE A 110 6.54 -6.00 -3.45
CA ILE A 110 6.83 -6.83 -4.64
C ILE A 110 7.23 -8.27 -4.27
N LEU A 111 7.90 -8.47 -3.14
CA LEU A 111 8.30 -9.81 -2.68
C LEU A 111 7.12 -10.67 -2.22
N GLN A 112 5.96 -10.07 -1.91
CA GLN A 112 4.77 -10.83 -1.52
C GLN A 112 4.21 -11.66 -2.67
N TYR A 113 4.57 -11.35 -3.92
CA TYR A 113 4.15 -12.12 -5.08
C TYR A 113 4.62 -13.58 -5.03
N PHE A 114 5.75 -13.85 -4.37
CA PHE A 114 6.34 -15.18 -4.27
C PHE A 114 5.94 -15.95 -3.03
N ASP A 115 5.17 -15.32 -2.13
CA ASP A 115 4.76 -15.96 -0.90
C ASP A 115 3.42 -16.67 -1.13
N GLU A 116 3.49 -17.96 -1.50
CA GLU A 116 2.32 -18.80 -1.75
C GLU A 116 1.39 -18.90 -0.52
N THR A 117 1.89 -18.59 0.68
CA THR A 117 1.06 -18.57 1.89
C THR A 117 0.18 -17.31 1.99
N LYS A 118 0.42 -16.30 1.14
CA LYS A 118 -0.22 -14.98 1.17
C LYS A 118 -1.17 -14.70 0.00
N TYR A 119 -1.63 -15.72 -0.74
CA TYR A 119 -2.64 -15.54 -1.80
C TYR A 119 -3.93 -14.84 -1.33
N PHE A 120 -4.21 -14.83 -0.02
CA PHE A 120 -5.36 -14.17 0.61
C PHE A 120 -5.05 -12.80 1.24
N SER A 121 -3.86 -12.23 0.99
CA SER A 121 -3.48 -10.89 1.48
C SER A 121 -4.42 -9.81 0.90
N SER A 122 -4.81 -8.84 1.72
CA SER A 122 -5.58 -7.65 1.31
C SER A 122 -4.90 -6.87 0.17
N ASN A 123 -3.58 -7.05 0.02
CA ASN A 123 -2.77 -6.35 -0.98
C ASN A 123 -2.57 -7.15 -2.28
N TYR A 124 -3.18 -8.33 -2.44
CA TYR A 124 -2.98 -9.19 -3.62
C TYR A 124 -3.16 -8.43 -4.96
N ARG A 125 -4.22 -7.62 -5.06
CA ARG A 125 -4.51 -6.83 -6.27
C ARG A 125 -3.46 -5.75 -6.53
N LEU A 126 -2.93 -5.13 -5.47
CA LEU A 126 -1.83 -4.18 -5.54
C LEU A 126 -0.55 -4.87 -6.01
N VAL A 127 -0.19 -5.98 -5.38
CA VAL A 127 0.99 -6.76 -5.73
C VAL A 127 0.95 -7.17 -7.21
N ASN A 128 -0.18 -7.66 -7.71
CA ASN A 128 -0.31 -7.98 -9.14
C ASN A 128 -0.16 -6.76 -10.05
N CYS A 129 -0.74 -5.60 -9.69
CA CYS A 129 -0.53 -4.38 -10.47
C CYS A 129 0.94 -3.96 -10.52
N LEU A 130 1.66 -4.08 -9.39
CA LEU A 130 3.09 -3.78 -9.32
C LEU A 130 3.89 -4.76 -10.17
N VAL A 131 3.57 -6.06 -10.13
CA VAL A 131 4.19 -7.08 -10.98
C VAL A 131 3.93 -6.79 -12.45
N HIS A 132 2.69 -6.44 -12.84
CA HIS A 132 2.38 -6.06 -14.23
C HIS A 132 3.26 -4.90 -14.72
N ILE A 133 3.46 -3.86 -13.91
CA ILE A 133 4.33 -2.73 -14.25
C ILE A 133 5.77 -3.20 -14.49
N VAL A 134 6.32 -4.02 -13.58
CA VAL A 134 7.70 -4.51 -13.70
C VAL A 134 7.87 -5.44 -14.90
N THR A 135 6.96 -6.39 -15.07
CA THR A 135 6.95 -7.37 -16.16
C THR A 135 6.89 -6.71 -17.54
N LEU A 136 5.97 -5.75 -17.72
CA LEU A 136 5.81 -5.05 -18.99
C LEU A 136 7.06 -4.27 -19.40
N LEU A 137 7.89 -3.86 -18.44
CA LEU A 137 9.14 -3.18 -18.72
C LEU A 137 10.28 -4.17 -19.03
N ILE A 138 10.47 -5.20 -18.20
CA ILE A 138 11.58 -6.17 -18.34
C ILE A 138 11.50 -6.96 -19.65
N TYR A 139 10.29 -7.27 -20.12
CA TYR A 139 10.08 -8.06 -21.35
C TYR A 139 9.73 -7.20 -22.57
N HIS A 140 9.93 -5.89 -22.50
CA HIS A 140 9.60 -5.01 -23.61
C HIS A 140 10.47 -5.29 -24.85
N PRO A 141 9.92 -5.46 -26.06
CA PRO A 141 10.68 -5.83 -27.27
C PRO A 141 11.69 -4.77 -27.69
N ASN A 142 11.41 -3.50 -27.38
CA ASN A 142 12.31 -2.38 -27.63
C ASN A 142 13.30 -2.10 -26.46
N LEU A 143 13.36 -2.95 -25.43
CA LEU A 143 14.33 -2.78 -24.34
C LEU A 143 15.80 -2.94 -24.79
N PRO A 144 16.15 -3.88 -25.71
CA PRO A 144 17.54 -4.11 -26.13
C PRO A 144 18.28 -2.87 -26.64
N GLN A 145 17.60 -1.95 -27.33
CA GLN A 145 18.21 -0.72 -27.83
C GLN A 145 18.59 0.30 -26.73
N TYR A 146 18.13 0.09 -25.50
CA TYR A 146 18.42 0.96 -24.35
C TYR A 146 19.35 0.30 -23.33
N GLN A 147 19.85 -0.91 -23.56
CA GLN A 147 20.69 -1.64 -22.59
C GLN A 147 21.93 -0.84 -22.19
N TYR A 148 22.33 -0.97 -20.93
CA TYR A 148 23.49 -0.27 -20.38
C TYR A 148 24.40 -1.20 -19.60
N GLN A 149 25.70 -1.09 -19.86
CA GLN A 149 26.79 -1.69 -19.08
C GLN A 149 27.80 -0.60 -18.71
N GLY A 150 28.40 -0.73 -17.53
CA GLY A 150 29.39 0.21 -17.02
C GLY A 150 29.02 0.81 -15.67
N LEU A 151 29.67 1.92 -15.33
CA LEU A 151 29.52 2.59 -14.05
C LEU A 151 28.41 3.64 -14.09
N CYS A 152 27.49 3.56 -13.13
CA CYS A 152 26.51 4.61 -12.86
C CYS A 152 26.46 4.97 -11.36
N TYR A 153 25.92 6.13 -11.06
CA TYR A 153 26.03 6.79 -9.76
C TYR A 153 24.68 7.21 -9.21
N ARG A 154 24.47 7.08 -7.90
CA ARG A 154 23.28 7.60 -7.21
C ARG A 154 23.70 8.42 -6.01
N GLY A 155 23.39 9.71 -6.02
CA GLY A 155 23.49 10.54 -4.83
C GLY A 155 22.22 10.47 -4.00
N MET A 156 22.38 10.37 -2.68
CA MET A 156 21.27 10.41 -1.74
C MET A 156 21.71 10.93 -0.37
N ARG A 157 20.72 11.38 0.42
CA ARG A 157 20.89 11.54 1.87
C ARG A 157 20.61 10.20 2.55
N ILE A 158 21.49 9.77 3.45
CA ILE A 158 21.34 8.52 4.19
C ILE A 158 21.43 8.78 5.70
N THR A 159 20.57 8.12 6.48
CA THR A 159 20.66 8.16 7.94
C THR A 159 21.75 7.22 8.44
N GLN A 160 22.25 7.40 9.66
CA GLN A 160 23.17 6.44 10.26
C GLN A 160 22.57 5.02 10.30
N ASN A 161 21.28 4.90 10.69
CA ASN A 161 20.61 3.61 10.80
C ASN A 161 20.51 2.88 9.45
N ASP A 162 20.23 3.61 8.36
CA ASP A 162 20.22 3.02 7.02
C ASP A 162 21.62 2.66 6.52
N LEU A 163 22.62 3.49 6.86
CA LEU A 163 24.02 3.22 6.52
C LEU A 163 24.52 1.94 7.19
N ASP A 164 24.15 1.72 8.46
CA ASP A 164 24.55 0.54 9.24
C ASP A 164 24.02 -0.77 8.65
N GLN A 165 23.00 -0.71 7.77
CA GLN A 165 22.52 -1.87 7.03
C GLN A 165 23.46 -2.29 5.90
N TYR A 166 24.36 -1.42 5.44
CA TYR A 166 25.36 -1.76 4.42
C TYR A 166 26.60 -2.37 5.08
N LEU A 167 26.88 -3.63 4.76
CA LEU A 167 28.07 -4.34 5.23
C LEU A 167 28.97 -4.72 4.05
N SER A 168 30.29 -4.60 4.23
CA SER A 168 31.25 -5.03 3.20
C SER A 168 31.09 -6.54 2.91
N ASN A 169 31.16 -6.91 1.64
CA ASN A 169 30.91 -8.25 1.08
C ASN A 169 29.47 -8.77 1.18
N GLN A 170 28.53 -7.97 1.68
CA GLN A 170 27.12 -8.32 1.71
C GLN A 170 26.51 -8.25 0.31
N HIS A 171 25.54 -9.13 0.05
CA HIS A 171 24.73 -9.10 -1.15
C HIS A 171 23.38 -8.44 -0.86
N ILE A 172 22.92 -7.58 -1.76
CA ILE A 172 21.67 -6.86 -1.66
C ILE A 172 20.81 -7.11 -2.90
N LEU A 173 19.50 -7.26 -2.68
CA LEU A 173 18.51 -7.36 -3.74
C LEU A 173 17.79 -6.03 -3.89
N ASN A 174 17.90 -5.41 -5.06
CA ASN A 174 17.10 -4.24 -5.39
C ASN A 174 15.64 -4.65 -5.64
N ARG A 175 14.66 -3.99 -5.00
CA ARG A 175 13.23 -4.36 -5.12
C ARG A 175 12.44 -3.42 -6.02
N SER A 176 12.94 -2.22 -6.27
CA SER A 176 12.24 -1.18 -7.03
C SER A 176 13.05 -0.74 -8.25
N PHE A 177 12.51 0.20 -9.03
CA PHE A 177 13.34 0.90 -10.00
C PHE A 177 14.34 1.77 -9.24
N LEU A 178 15.61 1.70 -9.65
CA LEU A 178 16.68 2.41 -8.97
C LEU A 178 17.28 3.42 -9.94
N SER A 179 16.91 4.69 -9.75
CA SER A 179 17.38 5.82 -10.57
C SER A 179 18.84 6.13 -10.24
N THR A 180 19.66 6.16 -11.29
CA THR A 180 21.09 6.49 -11.23
C THR A 180 21.43 7.41 -12.41
N SER A 181 22.58 8.07 -12.39
CA SER A 181 23.09 8.84 -13.52
C SER A 181 24.39 8.22 -14.03
N ILE A 182 24.59 8.25 -15.35
CA ILE A 182 25.92 7.95 -15.93
C ILE A 182 26.96 9.00 -15.53
N ASP A 183 26.50 10.20 -15.14
CA ASP A 183 27.34 11.33 -14.78
C ASP A 183 27.44 11.47 -13.26
N ARG A 184 28.67 11.35 -12.74
CA ARG A 184 28.95 11.43 -11.31
C ARG A 184 28.58 12.79 -10.73
N GLU A 185 28.87 13.88 -11.44
CA GLU A 185 28.59 15.25 -10.94
C GLU A 185 27.08 15.46 -10.80
N VAL A 186 26.31 14.95 -11.77
CA VAL A 186 24.85 14.97 -11.71
C VAL A 186 24.35 14.21 -10.49
N ALA A 187 24.86 13.00 -10.25
CA ALA A 187 24.50 12.22 -9.07
C ALA A 187 24.86 12.94 -7.76
N GLU A 188 26.04 13.56 -7.67
CA GLU A 188 26.49 14.30 -6.47
C GLU A 188 25.53 15.46 -6.11
N MET A 189 24.94 16.14 -7.10
CA MET A 189 23.91 17.17 -6.84
C MET A 189 22.71 16.61 -6.05
N PHE A 190 22.31 15.35 -6.29
CA PHE A 190 21.22 14.68 -5.58
C PHE A 190 21.60 14.19 -4.18
N ALA A 191 22.89 13.99 -3.89
CA ALA A 191 23.37 13.72 -2.54
C ALA A 191 23.24 14.96 -1.62
N GLY A 192 23.04 16.13 -2.23
CA GLY A 192 22.91 17.44 -1.61
C GLY A 192 24.28 18.00 -1.27
N GLU A 193 24.61 19.20 -1.81
CA GLU A 193 25.78 19.97 -1.38
C GLU A 193 25.85 20.01 0.15
N GLY A 194 27.06 19.99 0.71
CA GLY A 194 27.33 20.02 2.15
C GLY A 194 26.72 21.24 2.84
N GLN A 195 25.41 21.25 3.05
CA GLN A 195 24.68 22.25 3.82
C GLN A 195 24.96 22.05 5.31
N GLN A 196 26.20 22.34 5.71
CA GLN A 196 26.56 22.64 7.09
C GLN A 196 25.99 24.00 7.55
N SER A 197 25.23 24.73 6.71
CA SER A 197 24.80 26.11 6.98
C SER A 197 23.29 26.30 7.19
N LYS A 198 22.56 25.34 7.78
CA LYS A 198 21.32 25.62 8.52
C LYS A 198 21.17 24.77 9.79
N MET A 199 22.21 24.73 10.62
CA MET A 199 21.99 24.68 12.07
C MET A 199 21.41 26.03 12.52
N ARG A 200 20.13 26.28 12.22
CA ARG A 200 19.33 27.14 13.09
C ARG A 200 18.72 26.20 14.11
N HIS A 201 19.21 26.28 15.34
CA HIS A 201 18.57 25.71 16.51
C HIS A 201 17.11 26.17 16.58
N THR A 202 16.20 25.34 16.10
CA THR A 202 14.86 25.24 16.66
C THR A 202 14.85 23.96 17.49
N PRO A 203 14.76 24.04 18.83
CA PRO A 203 14.86 22.89 19.72
C PRO A 203 13.53 22.14 19.77
N LYS A 204 13.08 21.64 18.61
CA LYS A 204 11.95 20.73 18.49
C LYS A 204 12.29 19.69 17.42
N ASP A 205 12.22 18.45 17.85
CA ASP A 205 12.31 17.20 17.09
C ASP A 205 13.72 16.64 16.84
N HIS A 206 13.88 15.38 17.23
CA HIS A 206 15.08 14.56 17.08
C HIS A 206 15.38 14.31 15.59
N CYS A 207 16.00 15.28 14.91
CA CYS A 207 16.39 15.10 13.51
C CYS A 207 17.61 14.16 13.46
N ALA A 208 17.40 12.92 13.01
CA ALA A 208 18.47 11.95 12.83
C ALA A 208 19.57 12.51 11.93
N LEU A 209 20.83 12.33 12.31
CA LEU A 209 21.98 12.79 11.53
C LEU A 209 21.94 12.14 10.13
N GLN A 210 21.96 12.97 9.08
CA GLN A 210 21.99 12.53 7.69
C GLN A 210 23.32 12.84 7.03
N TYR A 211 23.84 11.89 6.25
CA TYR A 211 25.08 12.02 5.51
C TYR A 211 24.82 12.16 4.01
N SER A 212 25.70 12.90 3.33
CA SER A 212 25.80 12.90 1.87
C SER A 212 26.44 11.58 1.42
N CYS A 213 25.70 10.78 0.66
CA CYS A 213 26.14 9.46 0.21
C CYS A 213 26.11 9.37 -1.31
N LEU A 214 27.20 8.85 -1.89
CA LEU A 214 27.29 8.51 -3.30
C LEU A 214 27.43 6.99 -3.44
N CYS A 215 26.44 6.34 -4.04
CA CYS A 215 26.53 4.94 -4.41
C CYS A 215 27.05 4.82 -5.85
N GLN A 216 28.07 4.00 -6.06
CA GLN A 216 28.62 3.66 -7.36
C GLN A 216 28.24 2.23 -7.69
N TYR A 217 27.54 2.02 -8.81
CA TYR A 217 27.11 0.70 -9.27
C TYR A 217 27.88 0.32 -10.54
N LEU A 218 28.55 -0.84 -10.52
CA LEU A 218 29.12 -1.46 -11.70
C LEU A 218 28.12 -2.46 -12.29
N ILE A 219 27.52 -2.09 -13.42
CA ILE A 219 26.60 -2.92 -14.20
C ILE A 219 27.39 -3.75 -15.19
N LYS A 220 27.18 -5.07 -15.16
CA LYS A 220 27.88 -6.05 -15.99
C LYS A 220 26.98 -6.71 -17.01
N GLN A 221 25.70 -6.89 -16.73
CA GLN A 221 24.77 -7.57 -17.63
C GLN A 221 23.87 -6.59 -18.39
N ASN A 222 23.62 -6.87 -19.65
CA ASN A 222 22.78 -6.05 -20.53
C ASN A 222 21.32 -5.93 -20.07
N SER A 223 20.81 -6.93 -19.35
CA SER A 223 19.41 -6.99 -18.91
C SER A 223 19.14 -6.29 -17.57
N THR A 224 20.14 -5.66 -16.96
CA THR A 224 20.05 -5.15 -15.58
C THR A 224 19.71 -3.68 -15.51
N ALA A 225 20.19 -2.88 -16.47
CA ALA A 225 19.95 -1.45 -16.50
C ALA A 225 19.70 -0.96 -17.92
N ILE A 226 18.92 0.12 -18.02
CA ILE A 226 18.63 0.78 -19.28
C ILE A 226 18.99 2.27 -19.22
N ASN A 227 19.56 2.79 -20.30
CA ASN A 227 19.76 4.20 -20.52
C ASN A 227 18.46 4.82 -21.02
N ILE A 228 17.84 5.64 -20.18
CA ILE A 228 16.54 6.24 -20.46
C ILE A 228 16.65 7.72 -20.83
N GLN A 229 17.85 8.23 -21.06
CA GLN A 229 18.10 9.65 -21.36
C GLN A 229 17.25 10.14 -22.55
N SER A 230 17.11 9.34 -23.61
CA SER A 230 16.34 9.71 -24.80
C SER A 230 14.82 9.62 -24.62
N LEU A 231 14.35 8.91 -23.59
CA LEU A 231 12.93 8.68 -23.29
C LEU A 231 12.41 9.59 -22.17
N SER A 232 13.32 10.01 -21.29
CA SER A 232 13.05 10.82 -20.10
C SER A 232 12.51 12.20 -20.47
N THR A 233 11.64 12.73 -19.62
CA THR A 233 11.24 14.14 -19.66
C THR A 233 12.35 15.08 -19.16
N ARG A 234 13.42 14.52 -18.58
CA ARG A 234 14.59 15.19 -18.02
C ARG A 234 15.91 14.60 -18.56
N PRO A 235 16.23 14.81 -19.85
CA PRO A 235 17.42 14.25 -20.47
C PRO A 235 18.75 14.80 -19.90
N ASP A 236 18.68 15.91 -19.17
CA ASP A 236 19.80 16.53 -18.45
C ASP A 236 20.29 15.68 -17.27
N GLU A 237 19.42 14.85 -16.68
CA GLU A 237 19.78 13.96 -15.57
C GLU A 237 20.64 12.76 -16.03
N LYS A 238 20.73 12.53 -17.35
CA LYS A 238 21.48 11.42 -17.98
C LYS A 238 21.21 10.07 -17.28
N GLU A 239 19.93 9.82 -17.05
CA GLU A 239 19.47 8.77 -16.15
C GLU A 239 19.70 7.36 -16.74
N ILE A 240 20.31 6.52 -15.91
CA ILE A 240 20.38 5.07 -16.07
C ILE A 240 19.42 4.47 -15.04
N LEU A 241 18.41 3.74 -15.51
CA LEU A 241 17.44 3.09 -14.65
C LEU A 241 17.84 1.63 -14.45
N ILE A 242 18.24 1.28 -13.22
CA ILE A 242 18.47 -0.10 -12.83
C ILE A 242 17.10 -0.75 -12.55
N LEU A 243 16.86 -1.90 -13.17
CA LEU A 243 15.59 -2.61 -13.08
C LEU A 243 15.46 -3.36 -11.74
N PRO A 244 14.22 -3.62 -11.28
CA PRO A 244 13.98 -4.43 -10.09
C PRO A 244 14.64 -5.81 -10.18
N PHE A 245 14.97 -6.37 -9.01
CA PHE A 245 15.60 -7.68 -8.82
C PHE A 245 17.05 -7.81 -9.29
N ALA A 246 17.71 -6.68 -9.59
CA ALA A 246 19.16 -6.63 -9.70
C ALA A 246 19.82 -6.99 -8.35
N VAL A 247 20.87 -7.81 -8.38
CA VAL A 247 21.62 -8.26 -7.21
C VAL A 247 23.00 -7.63 -7.23
N PHE A 248 23.36 -6.95 -6.13
CA PHE A 248 24.64 -6.28 -5.99
C PHE A 248 25.40 -6.78 -4.78
N LYS A 249 26.72 -6.85 -4.89
CA LYS A 249 27.63 -7.06 -3.78
C LYS A 249 28.22 -5.72 -3.36
N VAL A 250 28.19 -5.42 -2.05
CA VAL A 250 28.86 -4.25 -1.49
C VAL A 250 30.36 -4.52 -1.43
N ILE A 251 31.13 -3.83 -2.26
CA ILE A 251 32.59 -4.01 -2.36
C ILE A 251 33.29 -3.22 -1.26
N ALA A 252 32.98 -1.93 -1.14
CA ALA A 252 33.62 -1.04 -0.21
C ALA A 252 32.65 0.03 0.31
N ILE A 253 32.92 0.51 1.53
CA ILE A 253 32.25 1.64 2.16
C ILE A 253 33.34 2.60 2.63
N LYS A 254 33.50 3.73 1.94
CA LYS A 254 34.48 4.76 2.26
C LYS A 254 33.82 5.89 3.06
N ARG A 255 34.41 6.28 4.18
CA ARG A 255 33.89 7.33 5.08
C ARG A 255 34.74 8.59 4.97
N ASN A 256 34.58 9.32 3.87
CA ASN A 256 35.38 10.49 3.53
C ASN A 256 35.28 11.62 4.58
N HIS A 257 34.16 11.73 5.31
CA HIS A 257 34.02 12.75 6.37
C HIS A 257 35.00 12.58 7.54
N LEU A 258 35.55 11.38 7.75
CA LEU A 258 36.57 11.14 8.77
C LEU A 258 37.94 11.67 8.34
N ASP A 259 38.23 11.58 7.03
CA ASP A 259 39.51 11.99 6.45
C ASP A 259 39.52 13.46 6.01
N ASN A 260 38.38 13.96 5.54
CA ASN A 260 38.18 15.32 5.08
C ASN A 260 36.75 15.82 5.41
N PRO A 261 36.56 16.55 6.54
CA PRO A 261 35.26 17.06 6.97
C PRO A 261 34.59 18.05 6.00
N THR A 262 35.32 18.59 5.02
CA THR A 262 34.79 19.50 4.00
C THR A 262 34.45 18.81 2.67
N ALA A 263 34.56 17.48 2.59
CA ALA A 263 34.18 16.73 1.39
C ALA A 263 32.68 16.91 1.09
N SER A 264 32.35 17.16 -0.19
CA SER A 264 30.96 17.28 -0.68
C SER A 264 30.17 15.99 -0.47
N ILE A 265 30.86 14.85 -0.58
CA ILE A 265 30.35 13.50 -0.32
C ILE A 265 31.01 12.96 0.95
N SER A 266 30.18 12.64 1.95
CA SER A 266 30.62 12.14 3.25
C SER A 266 30.89 10.65 3.25
N ILE A 267 30.20 9.91 2.38
CA ILE A 267 30.23 8.45 2.28
C ILE A 267 30.18 8.04 0.81
N GLU A 268 31.05 7.11 0.42
CA GLU A 268 30.94 6.42 -0.87
C GLU A 268 30.70 4.92 -0.64
N ILE A 269 29.72 4.36 -1.34
CA ILE A 269 29.43 2.93 -1.33
C ILE A 269 29.68 2.38 -2.72
N GLU A 270 30.60 1.44 -2.84
CA GLU A 270 30.90 0.76 -4.10
C GLU A 270 30.12 -0.56 -4.17
N LEU A 271 29.35 -0.74 -5.24
CA LEU A 271 28.50 -1.89 -5.47
C LEU A 271 28.83 -2.51 -6.83
N GLU A 272 28.93 -3.83 -6.86
CA GLU A 272 29.22 -4.59 -8.08
C GLU A 272 28.10 -5.58 -8.37
N GLU A 273 27.60 -5.58 -9.60
CA GLU A 273 26.58 -6.54 -10.00
C GLU A 273 27.08 -7.98 -9.87
N CYS A 274 26.23 -8.82 -9.29
CA CYS A 274 26.42 -10.27 -9.26
C CYS A 274 25.89 -10.86 -10.56
N GLU A 275 26.80 -11.43 -11.36
CA GLU A 275 26.44 -12.03 -12.65
C GLU A 275 25.69 -13.34 -12.46
N ASP A 276 24.59 -13.50 -13.19
CA ASP A 276 23.95 -14.81 -13.34
C ASP A 276 24.48 -15.51 -14.60
N PRO A 277 25.24 -16.61 -14.49
CA PRO A 277 25.79 -17.33 -15.64
C PRO A 277 24.70 -17.97 -16.54
N TYR A 278 23.45 -18.09 -16.07
CA TYR A 278 22.34 -18.65 -16.84
C TYR A 278 21.60 -17.62 -17.71
N ASP A 279 21.69 -16.31 -17.40
CA ASP A 279 21.04 -15.26 -18.21
C ASP A 279 21.62 -15.18 -19.63
N ASN A 280 22.93 -15.42 -19.78
CA ASN A 280 23.62 -15.31 -21.08
C ASN A 280 23.25 -16.42 -22.09
N LYS A 281 22.63 -17.53 -21.66
CA LYS A 281 22.29 -18.65 -22.57
C LYS A 281 20.94 -18.47 -23.29
N ASN A 282 19.99 -17.77 -22.67
CA ASN A 282 18.64 -17.62 -23.21
C ASN A 282 18.55 -16.56 -24.34
N GLU A 283 19.50 -15.62 -24.42
CA GLU A 283 19.56 -14.65 -25.51
C GLU A 283 20.07 -15.27 -26.83
N SER A 284 20.92 -16.29 -26.76
CA SER A 284 21.48 -16.97 -27.93
C SER A 284 20.53 -17.95 -28.65
N GLU A 285 19.47 -18.43 -27.99
CA GLU A 285 18.52 -19.41 -28.59
C GLU A 285 17.25 -18.77 -29.16
N ASN A 286 16.91 -17.52 -28.81
CA ASN A 286 15.70 -16.83 -29.29
C ASN A 286 15.92 -15.99 -30.56
N GLY A 287 17.11 -16.04 -31.17
CA GLY A 287 17.49 -15.22 -32.34
C GLY A 287 16.93 -15.67 -33.70
N GLU A 288 16.21 -16.79 -33.79
CA GLU A 288 15.84 -17.40 -35.09
C GLU A 288 14.33 -17.65 -35.30
N THR A 289 13.42 -16.85 -34.73
CA THR A 289 12.02 -16.86 -35.18
C THR A 289 11.33 -15.51 -35.00
N SER A 290 11.70 -14.54 -35.83
CA SER A 290 10.84 -13.39 -36.13
C SER A 290 10.62 -13.30 -37.63
N ARG A 291 9.61 -14.06 -38.12
CA ARG A 291 9.02 -13.77 -39.42
C ARG A 291 8.09 -12.57 -39.25
N THR A 292 8.47 -11.48 -39.88
CA THR A 292 7.66 -10.30 -40.15
C THR A 292 6.25 -10.65 -40.61
N SER A 293 5.24 -10.28 -39.84
CA SER A 293 3.90 -10.05 -40.35
C SER A 293 3.50 -8.62 -40.05
N SER A 294 3.68 -7.75 -41.04
CA SER A 294 3.02 -6.46 -41.12
C SER A 294 1.50 -6.69 -41.11
N LEU A 295 0.80 -6.28 -40.07
CA LEU A 295 -0.65 -6.15 -40.11
C LEU A 295 -1.04 -4.71 -39.78
N SER A 296 -1.75 -4.13 -40.75
CA SER A 296 -2.31 -2.79 -40.75
C SER A 296 -3.21 -2.53 -39.55
N SER A 297 -3.04 -1.35 -38.96
CA SER A 297 -4.00 -0.73 -38.04
C SER A 297 -5.40 -0.70 -38.66
N THR A 298 -6.37 -1.34 -38.01
CA THR A 298 -7.79 -1.19 -38.37
C THR A 298 -8.65 -0.92 -37.16
N SER A 299 -9.74 -0.20 -37.44
CA SER A 299 -10.79 0.40 -36.61
C SER A 299 -11.41 -0.39 -35.45
N ASP A 300 -10.91 -1.57 -35.13
CA ASP A 300 -11.50 -2.46 -34.13
C ASP A 300 -10.92 -2.20 -32.72
N ASP A 301 -9.65 -1.81 -32.59
CA ASP A 301 -9.05 -1.42 -31.30
C ASP A 301 -9.70 -0.17 -30.66
N ILE A 302 -10.24 0.74 -31.50
CA ILE A 302 -10.95 1.96 -31.06
C ILE A 302 -12.37 1.63 -30.58
N LYS A 303 -13.01 0.58 -31.13
CA LYS A 303 -14.36 0.16 -30.71
C LYS A 303 -14.36 -0.42 -29.31
N ASP A 304 -13.28 -1.09 -28.91
CA ASP A 304 -13.19 -1.74 -27.60
C ASP A 304 -12.95 -0.73 -26.46
N VAL A 305 -12.20 0.35 -26.73
CA VAL A 305 -12.07 1.49 -25.80
C VAL A 305 -13.40 2.23 -25.65
N GLU A 306 -14.14 2.43 -26.74
CA GLU A 306 -15.50 2.97 -26.68
C GLU A 306 -16.49 2.03 -25.97
N GLU A 307 -16.33 0.71 -26.12
CA GLU A 307 -17.17 -0.29 -25.46
C GLU A 307 -16.92 -0.30 -23.95
N TYR A 308 -15.68 -0.13 -23.52
CA TYR A 308 -15.32 0.04 -22.10
C TYR A 308 -15.93 1.34 -21.52
N GLN A 309 -15.88 2.45 -22.25
CA GLN A 309 -16.55 3.71 -21.85
C GLN A 309 -18.08 3.55 -21.79
N LYS A 310 -18.68 2.83 -22.75
CA LYS A 310 -20.11 2.50 -22.76
C LYS A 310 -20.49 1.56 -21.61
N PHE A 311 -19.64 0.61 -21.24
CA PHE A 311 -19.83 -0.26 -20.08
C PHE A 311 -19.83 0.53 -18.77
N LYS A 312 -18.89 1.48 -18.61
CA LYS A 312 -18.86 2.43 -17.47
C LYS A 312 -20.14 3.27 -17.39
N GLN A 313 -20.63 3.77 -18.53
CA GLN A 313 -21.87 4.56 -18.60
C GLN A 313 -23.12 3.71 -18.29
N ARG A 314 -23.15 2.43 -18.70
CA ARG A 314 -24.24 1.48 -18.38
C ARG A 314 -24.29 1.16 -16.89
N LYS A 315 -23.15 0.91 -16.24
CA LYS A 315 -23.10 0.72 -14.78
C LYS A 315 -23.50 1.99 -14.02
N PHE A 316 -23.02 3.16 -14.42
CA PHE A 316 -23.42 4.43 -13.80
C PHE A 316 -24.93 4.69 -13.91
N ARG A 317 -25.54 4.41 -15.08
CA ARG A 317 -27.00 4.48 -15.25
C ARG A 317 -27.75 3.44 -14.41
N LEU A 318 -27.22 2.22 -14.29
CA LEU A 318 -27.82 1.18 -13.46
C LEU A 318 -27.80 1.56 -11.98
N TYR A 319 -26.67 2.06 -11.45
CA TYR A 319 -26.60 2.56 -10.08
C TYR A 319 -27.46 3.80 -9.86
N GLY A 320 -27.60 4.69 -10.85
CA GLY A 320 -28.53 5.81 -10.81
C GLY A 320 -30.00 5.38 -10.74
N ILE A 321 -30.40 4.35 -11.50
CA ILE A 321 -31.76 3.78 -11.46
C ILE A 321 -32.03 3.08 -10.13
N ILE A 322 -31.08 2.30 -9.62
CA ILE A 322 -31.18 1.65 -8.31
C ILE A 322 -31.30 2.72 -7.21
N GLY A 323 -30.48 3.77 -7.26
CA GLY A 323 -30.56 4.90 -6.33
C GLY A 323 -31.91 5.63 -6.38
N ALA A 324 -32.45 5.86 -7.57
CA ALA A 324 -33.77 6.47 -7.74
C ALA A 324 -34.91 5.58 -7.21
N LEU A 325 -34.82 4.25 -7.39
CA LEU A 325 -35.78 3.29 -6.82
C LEU A 325 -35.71 3.26 -5.30
N VAL A 326 -34.52 3.22 -4.73
CA VAL A 326 -34.32 3.28 -3.27
C VAL A 326 -34.87 4.58 -2.71
N PHE A 327 -34.60 5.71 -3.37
CA PHE A 327 -35.14 7.02 -2.97
C PHE A 327 -36.67 7.07 -3.05
N ALA A 328 -37.29 6.52 -4.10
CA ALA A 328 -38.74 6.44 -4.22
C ALA A 328 -39.38 5.55 -3.15
N ILE A 329 -38.73 4.43 -2.80
CA ILE A 329 -39.17 3.54 -1.71
C ILE A 329 -39.09 4.28 -0.37
N LEU A 330 -37.99 4.99 -0.09
CA LEU A 330 -37.84 5.79 1.13
C LEU A 330 -38.90 6.89 1.23
N LEU A 331 -39.21 7.58 0.12
CA LEU A 331 -40.30 8.56 0.08
C LEU A 331 -41.65 7.89 0.35
N ALA A 332 -41.96 6.76 -0.28
CA ALA A 332 -43.20 6.04 -0.02
C ALA A 332 -43.34 5.60 1.44
N LEU A 333 -42.25 5.11 2.04
CA LEU A 333 -42.21 4.75 3.47
C LEU A 333 -42.42 5.97 4.37
N THR A 334 -41.87 7.14 4.03
CA THR A 334 -42.13 8.37 4.79
C THR A 334 -43.59 8.81 4.70
N PHE A 335 -44.24 8.68 3.53
CA PHE A 335 -45.67 8.96 3.39
C PHE A 335 -46.54 7.97 4.16
N ILE A 336 -46.19 6.68 4.16
CA ILE A 336 -46.87 5.66 4.97
C ILE A 336 -46.74 5.98 6.45
N PHE A 337 -45.55 6.39 6.90
CA PHE A 337 -45.31 6.77 8.29
C PHE A 337 -46.13 8.02 8.70
N ILE A 338 -46.17 9.05 7.85
CA ILE A 338 -47.00 10.24 8.07
C ILE A 338 -48.49 9.86 8.11
N PHE A 339 -48.93 8.98 7.22
CA PHE A 339 -50.32 8.53 7.17
C PHE A 339 -50.71 7.74 8.43
N ILE A 340 -49.84 6.83 8.89
CA ILE A 340 -50.02 6.10 10.16
C ILE A 340 -50.05 7.08 11.34
N PHE A 341 -49.16 8.07 11.36
CA PHE A 341 -49.12 9.10 12.41
C PHE A 341 -50.39 9.96 12.43
N VAL A 342 -50.96 10.29 11.27
CA VAL A 342 -52.24 11.01 11.16
C VAL A 342 -53.41 10.14 11.66
N ILE A 343 -53.43 8.84 11.33
CA ILE A 343 -54.44 7.90 11.84
C ILE A 343 -54.32 7.73 13.37
N GLN A 344 -53.10 7.62 13.89
CA GLN A 344 -52.87 7.54 15.34
C GLN A 344 -53.23 8.85 16.06
N LYS A 345 -53.06 10.00 15.41
CA LYS A 345 -53.46 11.31 15.94
C LYS A 345 -54.98 11.42 16.13
N ASP A 346 -55.80 10.77 15.30
CA ASP A 346 -57.26 10.75 15.47
C ASP A 346 -57.75 9.80 16.58
N SER A 347 -56.96 8.80 16.95
CA SER A 347 -57.32 7.86 18.02
C SER A 347 -57.05 8.39 19.44
N THR A 348 -56.36 9.51 19.61
CA THR A 348 -56.00 10.07 20.93
C THR A 348 -57.02 11.05 21.53
N LYS A 349 -58.22 11.19 20.93
CA LYS A 349 -59.36 11.90 21.54
C LYS A 349 -60.39 10.93 22.11
N LYS A 350 -59.98 10.01 22.98
CA LYS A 350 -60.86 9.41 23.99
C LYS A 350 -60.02 8.60 24.97
N THR A 351 -59.83 9.15 26.17
CA THR A 351 -60.03 8.52 27.49
C THR A 351 -59.12 9.22 28.49
N THR A 352 -59.67 10.23 29.15
CA THR A 352 -59.17 10.80 30.39
C THR A 352 -59.61 9.89 31.53
N ASN A 353 -58.71 9.50 32.44
CA ASN A 353 -58.84 9.64 33.91
C ASN A 353 -57.86 8.73 34.69
N MET A 354 -57.18 9.37 35.67
CA MET A 354 -56.72 8.88 37.00
C MET A 354 -55.82 7.64 37.09
N ALA A 355 -54.79 7.55 37.94
CA ALA A 355 -54.16 8.43 38.92
C ALA A 355 -52.82 7.78 39.36
N THR A 356 -51.91 8.59 39.93
CA THR A 356 -50.90 8.25 40.97
C THR A 356 -50.04 6.98 40.82
N SER A 357 -48.71 7.11 40.73
CA SER A 357 -47.77 7.29 41.85
C SER A 357 -46.32 7.05 41.38
N THR A 358 -45.40 7.91 41.84
CA THR A 358 -43.97 7.68 42.14
C THR A 358 -43.34 6.36 41.68
N ASP A 359 -42.28 6.42 40.87
CA ASP A 359 -40.91 6.23 41.38
C ASP A 359 -39.85 6.63 40.34
N MET A 360 -38.76 7.19 40.86
CA MET A 360 -37.58 7.64 40.15
C MET A 360 -36.65 6.43 39.98
N THR A 361 -36.45 5.93 38.76
CA THR A 361 -35.39 4.93 38.52
C THR A 361 -34.54 5.31 37.32
N THR A 362 -33.26 5.52 37.65
CA THR A 362 -32.08 5.63 36.81
C THR A 362 -31.99 4.52 35.75
N PRO A 363 -31.34 4.75 34.59
CA PRO A 363 -31.07 3.67 33.65
C PRO A 363 -30.09 2.68 34.29
N VAL A 364 -30.48 1.41 34.23
CA VAL A 364 -29.78 0.24 34.75
C VAL A 364 -28.46 0.06 34.01
N ILE A 365 -27.35 0.14 34.75
CA ILE A 365 -26.08 -0.47 34.36
C ILE A 365 -26.24 -1.95 34.71
N GLU A 366 -26.47 -2.79 33.70
CA GLU A 366 -26.43 -4.24 33.91
C GLU A 366 -24.97 -4.68 34.03
N ASP A 367 -24.62 -5.05 35.26
CA ASP A 367 -23.40 -5.75 35.65
C ASP A 367 -23.60 -7.25 35.30
N ASP A 368 -23.19 -7.64 34.09
CA ASP A 368 -23.03 -9.05 33.73
C ASP A 368 -21.77 -9.57 34.43
N GLY A 369 -21.96 -10.04 35.66
CA GLY A 369 -21.00 -10.87 36.38
C GLY A 369 -20.98 -12.27 35.79
N ASP A 370 -19.97 -12.57 34.99
CA ASP A 370 -19.56 -13.95 34.74
C ASP A 370 -18.37 -14.28 35.66
N ASP A 371 -18.57 -15.36 36.40
CA ASP A 371 -17.72 -16.03 37.39
C ASP A 371 -16.27 -16.22 36.88
N ILE A 372 -15.33 -15.44 37.42
CA ILE A 372 -13.90 -15.63 37.14
C ILE A 372 -13.34 -16.60 38.20
N SER A 373 -13.39 -17.90 37.89
CA SER A 373 -12.36 -18.82 38.37
C SER A 373 -10.99 -18.22 38.04
N PRO A 374 -10.01 -18.18 38.96
CA PRO A 374 -8.74 -17.51 38.71
C PRO A 374 -8.07 -18.15 37.49
N LEU A 375 -8.02 -17.39 36.39
CA LEU A 375 -7.27 -17.76 35.20
C LEU A 375 -5.80 -17.94 35.60
N PRO A 376 -5.09 -18.91 35.02
CA PRO A 376 -3.66 -19.11 35.28
C PRO A 376 -2.90 -17.79 35.06
N LEU A 377 -1.82 -17.61 35.84
CA LEU A 377 -1.04 -16.36 36.02
C LEU A 377 -0.49 -15.68 34.74
N ASP A 378 -0.69 -16.28 33.55
CA ASP A 378 -0.20 -15.82 32.25
C ASP A 378 -1.31 -15.45 31.23
N CYS A 379 -2.59 -15.40 31.62
CA CYS A 379 -3.64 -14.96 30.68
C CYS A 379 -3.69 -13.42 30.55
N PRO A 380 -3.69 -12.85 29.33
CA PRO A 380 -3.83 -11.41 29.13
C PRO A 380 -5.12 -10.88 29.74
N LYS A 381 -5.03 -9.73 30.42
CA LYS A 381 -6.20 -9.12 31.05
C LYS A 381 -7.12 -8.50 30.01
N ILE A 382 -8.38 -8.94 29.98
CA ILE A 382 -9.44 -8.31 29.18
C ILE A 382 -10.05 -7.14 29.95
N LEU A 383 -9.85 -5.94 29.44
CA LEU A 383 -10.37 -4.69 29.95
C LEU A 383 -11.80 -4.44 29.44
N LYS A 384 -12.71 -4.10 30.35
CA LYS A 384 -14.12 -3.82 30.06
C LYS A 384 -14.28 -2.51 29.26
N ARG A 385 -15.40 -2.33 28.58
CA ARG A 385 -15.74 -1.08 27.87
C ARG A 385 -15.64 0.19 28.70
N SER A 386 -15.92 0.09 30.00
CA SER A 386 -15.80 1.21 30.93
C SER A 386 -14.35 1.66 31.14
N SER A 387 -13.35 0.80 30.93
CA SER A 387 -11.93 1.15 31.13
C SER A 387 -11.41 2.15 30.10
N TRP A 388 -12.06 2.24 28.94
CA TRP A 388 -11.67 3.15 27.86
C TRP A 388 -12.79 4.17 27.56
N ASN A 389 -13.78 4.31 28.44
CA ASN A 389 -14.92 5.24 28.28
C ASN A 389 -15.65 5.06 26.94
N ALA A 390 -15.96 3.81 26.57
CA ALA A 390 -16.71 3.50 25.37
C ALA A 390 -18.08 4.21 25.34
N ARG A 391 -18.45 4.73 24.17
CA ARG A 391 -19.84 5.17 23.90
C ARG A 391 -20.80 3.98 24.01
N PRO A 392 -22.08 4.22 24.37
CA PRO A 392 -23.09 3.17 24.37
C PRO A 392 -23.33 2.65 22.94
N TYR A 393 -23.69 1.37 22.83
CA TYR A 393 -24.13 0.76 21.58
C TYR A 393 -25.39 1.46 21.05
N ILE A 394 -25.47 1.68 19.74
CA ILE A 394 -26.73 2.07 19.07
C ILE A 394 -27.59 0.82 18.86
N ASP A 395 -26.99 -0.31 18.47
CA ASP A 395 -27.64 -1.61 18.35
C ASP A 395 -26.78 -2.76 18.91
N ARG A 396 -27.44 -3.80 19.42
CA ARG A 396 -26.82 -4.99 20.02
C ARG A 396 -27.33 -6.28 19.36
N THR A 397 -27.16 -6.40 18.06
CA THR A 397 -27.45 -7.66 17.35
C THR A 397 -26.60 -8.81 17.90
N ASN A 398 -27.24 -9.87 18.39
CA ASN A 398 -26.56 -11.08 18.89
C ASN A 398 -25.85 -11.86 17.77
N LEU A 399 -24.76 -12.56 18.12
CA LEU A 399 -24.16 -13.58 17.24
C LEU A 399 -25.15 -14.73 17.01
N THR A 400 -25.10 -15.37 15.84
CA THR A 400 -26.03 -16.46 15.49
C THR A 400 -25.73 -17.77 16.21
N THR A 401 -24.50 -17.95 16.68
CA THR A 401 -24.01 -19.18 17.33
C THR A 401 -22.99 -18.84 18.41
N LEU A 402 -23.15 -19.42 19.60
CA LEU A 402 -22.20 -19.35 20.71
C LEU A 402 -21.92 -20.79 21.23
N PRO A 403 -20.67 -21.16 21.59
CA PRO A 403 -19.45 -20.37 21.41
C PRO A 403 -19.11 -20.23 19.92
N VAL A 404 -18.49 -19.11 19.57
CA VAL A 404 -17.99 -18.88 18.22
C VAL A 404 -16.75 -19.76 17.99
N THR A 405 -16.64 -20.36 16.80
CA THR A 405 -15.47 -21.20 16.41
C THR A 405 -14.51 -20.48 15.47
N GLU A 406 -14.84 -19.27 15.01
CA GLU A 406 -14.08 -18.51 14.02
C GLU A 406 -13.69 -17.13 14.58
N ILE A 407 -12.41 -16.75 14.46
CA ILE A 407 -11.93 -15.40 14.74
C ILE A 407 -11.41 -14.81 13.43
N VAL A 408 -11.77 -13.56 13.15
CA VAL A 408 -11.27 -12.78 12.03
C VAL A 408 -10.39 -11.68 12.60
N ALA A 409 -9.08 -11.85 12.50
CA ALA A 409 -8.11 -10.89 13.00
C ALA A 409 -7.74 -9.87 11.90
N HIS A 410 -7.86 -8.58 12.22
CA HIS A 410 -7.40 -7.45 11.41
C HIS A 410 -6.13 -6.87 12.02
N GLN A 411 -4.99 -7.18 11.39
CA GLN A 411 -3.71 -6.52 11.71
C GLN A 411 -3.66 -5.16 11.02
N LEU A 412 -3.65 -4.08 11.80
CA LEU A 412 -3.47 -2.73 11.25
C LEU A 412 -1.98 -2.36 11.31
N THR A 413 -1.30 -2.51 10.16
CA THR A 413 0.11 -2.10 10.02
C THR A 413 0.20 -0.60 9.74
N GLY A 414 0.90 0.15 10.60
CA GLY A 414 1.04 1.61 10.47
C GLY A 414 1.27 2.35 11.79
N PHE A 415 1.02 1.72 12.93
CA PHE A 415 1.20 2.31 14.26
C PHE A 415 2.49 1.79 14.91
N TYR A 416 3.64 2.24 14.40
CA TYR A 416 4.96 1.77 14.82
C TYR A 416 5.57 2.56 15.99
N SER A 417 4.83 3.49 16.60
CA SER A 417 5.25 4.13 17.84
C SER A 417 4.83 3.25 19.01
N ILE A 418 5.71 3.11 20.00
CA ILE A 418 5.35 2.70 21.36
C ILE A 418 4.10 3.50 21.77
N MET A 419 3.02 2.81 22.13
CA MET A 419 1.79 3.43 22.62
C MET A 419 1.70 3.14 24.11
N ASN A 420 1.56 4.17 24.92
CA ASN A 420 1.19 3.93 26.32
C ASN A 420 -0.31 3.61 26.41
N HIS A 421 -0.76 3.14 27.57
CA HIS A 421 -2.16 2.88 27.87
C HIS A 421 -3.14 4.01 27.45
N GLU A 422 -2.74 5.28 27.62
CA GLU A 422 -3.58 6.43 27.28
C GLU A 422 -3.70 6.62 25.75
N ASP A 423 -2.62 6.38 25.01
CA ASP A 423 -2.61 6.40 23.55
C ASP A 423 -3.53 5.31 22.97
N CYS A 424 -3.50 4.11 23.56
CA CYS A 424 -4.41 3.02 23.20
C CYS A 424 -5.87 3.43 23.38
N ILE A 425 -6.23 3.97 24.55
CA ILE A 425 -7.60 4.43 24.83
C ILE A 425 -8.03 5.51 23.82
N ASN A 426 -7.18 6.51 23.58
CA ASN A 426 -7.50 7.62 22.68
C ASN A 426 -7.71 7.15 21.24
N LYS A 427 -6.91 6.17 20.79
CA LYS A 427 -7.09 5.57 19.46
C LYS A 427 -8.34 4.72 19.36
N ILE A 428 -8.63 3.88 20.36
CA ILE A 428 -9.86 3.05 20.38
C ILE A 428 -11.09 3.97 20.30
N LYS A 429 -11.11 5.06 21.07
CA LYS A 429 -12.17 6.08 20.99
C LYS A 429 -12.26 6.71 19.61
N GLY A 430 -11.13 7.11 19.02
CA GLY A 430 -11.10 7.69 17.68
C GLY A 430 -11.67 6.74 16.61
N VAL A 431 -11.41 5.43 16.72
CA VAL A 431 -12.01 4.42 15.84
C VAL A 431 -13.52 4.32 16.07
N GLN A 432 -13.96 4.27 17.33
CA GLN A 432 -15.39 4.23 17.66
C GLN A 432 -16.11 5.47 17.13
N ASP A 433 -15.54 6.67 17.31
CA ASP A 433 -16.12 7.93 16.83
C ASP A 433 -16.18 7.99 15.31
N TYR A 434 -15.10 7.61 14.62
CA TYR A 434 -15.10 7.56 13.16
C TYR A 434 -16.16 6.59 12.61
N GLN A 435 -16.24 5.39 13.18
CA GLN A 435 -17.19 4.37 12.71
C GLN A 435 -18.64 4.78 12.99
N MET A 436 -18.93 5.31 14.18
CA MET A 436 -20.29 5.74 14.53
C MET A 436 -20.71 7.02 13.80
N ASP A 437 -19.85 8.04 13.77
CA ASP A 437 -20.23 9.38 13.31
C ASP A 437 -20.02 9.58 11.80
N THR A 438 -19.04 8.88 11.20
CA THR A 438 -18.74 9.01 9.76
C THR A 438 -19.30 7.85 8.94
N GLN A 439 -19.21 6.62 9.45
CA GLN A 439 -19.66 5.43 8.73
C GLN A 439 -21.08 4.98 9.10
N ASN A 440 -21.72 5.66 10.07
CA ASN A 440 -23.04 5.33 10.60
C ASN A 440 -23.14 3.88 11.13
N TRP A 441 -22.06 3.37 11.71
CA TRP A 441 -22.06 2.06 12.35
C TRP A 441 -22.68 2.12 13.74
N ASP A 442 -23.24 1.01 14.18
CA ASP A 442 -23.95 0.96 15.46
C ASP A 442 -23.02 1.02 16.69
N ASP A 443 -21.73 0.75 16.51
CA ASP A 443 -20.65 0.75 17.51
C ASP A 443 -19.31 0.51 16.79
N ILE A 444 -18.20 0.55 17.54
CA ILE A 444 -16.89 0.06 17.07
C ILE A 444 -17.03 -1.33 16.46
N GLY A 445 -16.49 -1.56 15.27
CA GLY A 445 -16.75 -2.79 14.50
C GLY A 445 -16.06 -4.05 15.01
N TYR A 446 -15.15 -3.93 15.98
CA TYR A 446 -14.38 -5.05 16.53
C TYR A 446 -15.01 -5.57 17.83
N ASN A 447 -14.92 -6.88 18.04
CA ASN A 447 -15.28 -7.56 19.27
C ASN A 447 -14.22 -7.32 20.36
N PHE A 448 -12.93 -7.49 20.02
CA PHE A 448 -11.80 -7.19 20.89
C PHE A 448 -10.72 -6.39 20.15
N ILE A 449 -10.00 -5.54 20.89
CA ILE A 449 -8.86 -4.77 20.37
C ILE A 449 -7.65 -5.06 21.25
N LEU A 450 -6.59 -5.59 20.66
CA LEU A 450 -5.31 -5.78 21.32
C LEU A 450 -4.43 -4.55 21.06
N CYS A 451 -3.96 -3.89 22.12
CA CYS A 451 -3.04 -2.76 22.01
C CYS A 451 -1.81 -2.98 22.90
N ASP A 452 -0.62 -2.73 22.35
CA ASP A 452 0.68 -3.01 22.96
C ASP A 452 1.23 -1.79 23.71
N ASP A 453 1.65 -2.00 24.97
CA ASP A 453 2.37 -1.03 25.81
C ASP A 453 3.78 -1.55 26.07
N THR A 454 4.73 -0.63 26.23
CA THR A 454 6.20 -0.73 26.32
C THR A 454 6.84 -1.74 27.29
N GLY A 455 6.12 -2.69 27.86
CA GLY A 455 6.73 -3.68 28.75
C GLY A 455 5.75 -4.75 29.20
N ASP A 456 6.13 -6.00 28.95
CA ASP A 456 5.71 -7.26 29.59
C ASP A 456 4.21 -7.56 29.79
N GLN A 457 3.26 -6.68 29.42
CA GLN A 457 1.82 -6.90 29.58
C GLN A 457 1.01 -6.36 28.40
N GLN A 458 0.48 -7.27 27.57
CA GLN A 458 -0.48 -6.92 26.53
C GLN A 458 -1.87 -6.67 27.14
N GLN A 459 -2.60 -5.70 26.59
CA GLN A 459 -3.95 -5.38 27.04
C GLN A 459 -4.98 -5.62 25.95
N ILE A 460 -6.03 -6.37 26.28
CA ILE A 460 -7.16 -6.62 25.40
C ILE A 460 -8.30 -5.72 25.84
N TYR A 461 -8.77 -4.82 24.98
CA TYR A 461 -9.91 -3.96 25.23
C TYR A 461 -11.17 -4.57 24.61
N THR A 462 -12.23 -4.60 25.40
CA THR A 462 -13.54 -5.07 24.92
C THR A 462 -14.14 -4.00 24.01
N GLY A 463 -14.33 -4.34 22.74
CA GLY A 463 -15.20 -3.62 21.81
C GLY A 463 -16.63 -4.14 21.97
N ARG A 464 -17.15 -4.85 20.97
CA ARG A 464 -18.48 -5.47 21.04
C ARG A 464 -18.56 -6.69 21.95
N GLY A 465 -17.43 -7.31 22.31
CA GLY A 465 -17.38 -8.42 23.26
C GLY A 465 -17.93 -9.75 22.70
N TRP A 466 -18.09 -10.74 23.58
CA TRP A 466 -18.32 -12.14 23.19
C TRP A 466 -19.69 -12.47 22.60
N LYS A 467 -20.73 -11.69 22.91
CA LYS A 467 -22.14 -12.04 22.64
C LYS A 467 -22.71 -11.35 21.40
N PHE A 468 -22.08 -10.28 20.93
CA PHE A 468 -22.64 -9.38 19.92
C PHE A 468 -21.90 -9.43 18.57
N THR A 469 -22.65 -9.29 17.48
CA THR A 469 -22.18 -9.31 16.09
C THR A 469 -21.25 -8.13 15.83
N GLY A 470 -20.05 -8.42 15.32
CA GLY A 470 -19.08 -7.43 14.83
C GLY A 470 -19.44 -6.82 13.49
N ALA A 471 -18.66 -5.83 13.05
CA ALA A 471 -18.71 -5.21 11.73
C ALA A 471 -17.33 -5.25 11.06
N HIS A 472 -16.69 -6.41 11.11
CA HIS A 472 -15.31 -6.65 10.69
C HIS A 472 -15.20 -7.32 9.31
N CYS A 473 -16.10 -8.23 8.95
CA CYS A 473 -16.11 -8.90 7.65
C CYS A 473 -17.55 -9.29 7.22
N ILE A 474 -18.02 -8.72 6.10
CA ILE A 474 -19.44 -8.74 5.65
C ILE A 474 -20.08 -10.15 5.70
N SER A 475 -19.35 -11.21 5.35
CA SER A 475 -19.88 -12.59 5.32
C SER A 475 -19.68 -13.38 6.62
N PHE A 476 -18.93 -12.85 7.58
CA PHE A 476 -18.51 -13.55 8.80
C PHE A 476 -18.98 -12.86 10.09
N ASN A 477 -19.43 -11.60 10.02
CA ASN A 477 -19.88 -10.78 11.16
C ASN A 477 -20.77 -11.50 12.17
N LYS A 478 -21.72 -12.33 11.70
CA LYS A 478 -22.71 -13.02 12.55
C LYS A 478 -22.22 -14.32 13.18
N ARG A 479 -21.14 -14.91 12.66
CA ARG A 479 -20.63 -16.24 13.06
C ARG A 479 -19.19 -16.25 13.56
N SER A 480 -18.55 -15.09 13.61
CA SER A 480 -17.14 -14.93 14.01
C SER A 480 -16.98 -13.73 14.95
N LEU A 481 -15.90 -13.73 15.72
CA LEU A 481 -15.44 -12.56 16.46
C LEU A 481 -14.43 -11.80 15.59
N GLY A 482 -14.55 -10.48 15.54
CA GLY A 482 -13.63 -9.60 14.83
C GLY A 482 -12.63 -8.99 15.77
N ASP A 483 -11.36 -9.35 15.66
CA ASP A 483 -10.32 -8.85 16.56
C ASP A 483 -9.41 -7.88 15.82
N CYS A 484 -9.07 -6.77 16.46
CA CYS A 484 -8.15 -5.78 15.92
C CYS A 484 -6.81 -5.85 16.66
N LEU A 485 -5.72 -5.97 15.91
CA LEU A 485 -4.37 -6.12 16.46
C LEU A 485 -3.55 -4.85 16.16
N TRP A 486 -3.15 -4.15 17.24
CA TRP A 486 -2.24 -3.01 17.26
C TRP A 486 -0.95 -3.36 18.03
N CYS A 487 -0.27 -4.42 17.61
CA CYS A 487 0.96 -4.90 18.24
C CYS A 487 2.01 -5.30 17.20
N ASN A 488 3.29 -5.26 17.61
CA ASN A 488 4.43 -5.67 16.77
C ASN A 488 4.74 -7.17 16.83
N ASN A 489 4.07 -7.93 17.71
CA ASN A 489 4.41 -9.33 17.97
C ASN A 489 3.51 -10.28 17.17
N GLN A 490 4.12 -11.13 16.33
CA GLN A 490 3.41 -12.11 15.48
C GLN A 490 3.01 -13.38 16.24
N ASP A 491 3.50 -13.56 17.47
CA ASP A 491 3.33 -14.79 18.26
C ASP A 491 1.99 -14.88 19.03
N LEU A 492 1.02 -13.99 18.76
CA LEU A 492 -0.18 -13.77 19.58
C LEU A 492 -1.52 -14.17 18.93
N ILE A 493 -1.50 -14.78 17.74
CA ILE A 493 -2.70 -15.31 17.06
C ILE A 493 -2.93 -16.77 17.44
#